data_AF-A0A927D7Z3-F1
#
_entry.id   AF-A0A927D7Z3-F1
#
_cell.length_a   1.000
_cell.length_b   1.000
_cell.length_c   1.000
_cell.angle_alpha   90.00
_cell.angle_beta   90.00
_cell.angle_gamma   90.00
#
_symmetry.space_group_name_H-M   'P 1'
#
loop_
_entity.id
_entity.type
_entity.pdbx_description
1 polymer ?
#
loop_
_entity_poly.entity_id
_entity_poly.type
_entity_poly.pdbx_seq_one_letter_code
_entity_poly.pdbx_strand_id
1 'polypeptide(L)'
;MHYLYRRYRLWILYLIFLICAVLFGSREGFLSTNGDNGFAKGVVLAIYLAFLAFSLYATHRENFFRSIGKINALLWGRQVGIDLYISVFLSLALIYLVEGSVLVLLAWFLPIVVFANLAILPYLLLNFAEVVGHFQL
;
A
#
# COMPACT_ATOMS: atom_id res chain seq x y z
N MET A 1 -10.01 -27.34 -0.64
CA MET A 1 -10.16 -25.95 -1.15
C MET A 1 -10.43 -24.89 -0.06
N HIS A 2 -11.16 -25.21 1.02
CA HIS A 2 -11.56 -24.20 2.02
C HIS A 2 -10.41 -23.49 2.78
N TYR A 3 -9.26 -24.15 2.94
CA TYR A 3 -8.10 -23.62 3.69
C TYR A 3 -7.27 -22.58 2.90
N LEU A 4 -7.15 -22.76 1.57
CA LEU A 4 -6.46 -21.83 0.67
C LEU A 4 -7.21 -20.48 0.59
N TYR A 5 -8.54 -20.52 0.42
CA TYR A 5 -9.37 -19.32 0.36
C TYR A 5 -9.23 -18.46 1.62
N ARG A 6 -9.25 -19.08 2.82
CA ARG A 6 -9.14 -18.36 4.09
C ARG A 6 -7.77 -17.66 4.25
N ARG A 7 -6.72 -18.20 3.62
CA ARG A 7 -5.37 -17.64 3.64
C ARG A 7 -5.20 -16.48 2.66
N TYR A 8 -5.75 -16.60 1.45
CA TYR A 8 -5.54 -15.64 0.36
C TYR A 8 -6.66 -14.61 0.18
N ARG A 9 -7.75 -14.67 0.96
CA ARG A 9 -8.88 -13.73 0.84
C ARG A 9 -8.49 -12.24 0.86
N LEU A 10 -7.54 -11.86 1.73
CA LEU A 10 -7.08 -10.46 1.82
C LEU A 10 -6.32 -10.06 0.56
N TRP A 11 -5.53 -10.98 -0.01
CA TRP A 11 -4.82 -10.77 -1.26
C TRP A 11 -5.75 -10.67 -2.46
N ILE A 12 -6.82 -11.47 -2.50
CA ILE A 12 -7.84 -11.38 -3.55
C ILE A 12 -8.54 -10.01 -3.49
N LEU A 13 -8.96 -9.58 -2.28
CA LEU A 13 -9.57 -8.26 -2.09
C LEU A 13 -8.62 -7.13 -2.49
N TYR A 14 -7.35 -7.22 -2.09
CA TYR A 14 -6.31 -6.25 -2.47
C TYR A 14 -6.08 -6.21 -3.97
N LEU A 15 -6.03 -7.37 -4.64
CA LEU A 15 -5.84 -7.44 -6.08
C LEU A 15 -7.01 -6.82 -6.84
N ILE A 16 -8.25 -7.12 -6.43
CA ILE A 16 -9.46 -6.49 -7.00
C ILE A 16 -9.39 -4.97 -6.82
N PHE A 17 -9.07 -4.51 -5.62
CA PHE A 17 -8.90 -3.09 -5.35
C PHE A 17 -7.84 -2.46 -6.26
N LEU A 18 -6.66 -3.10 -6.38
CA LEU A 18 -5.55 -2.60 -7.20
C LEU A 18 -5.94 -2.52 -8.68
N ILE A 19 -6.64 -3.52 -9.22
CA ILE A 19 -7.16 -3.50 -10.59
C ILE A 19 -8.12 -2.33 -10.77
N CYS A 20 -9.07 -2.14 -9.85
CA CYS A 20 -9.99 -1.00 -9.90
C CYS A 20 -9.23 0.35 -9.80
N ALA A 21 -8.25 0.47 -8.91
CA ALA A 21 -7.46 1.68 -8.77
C ALA A 21 -6.69 2.01 -10.06
N VAL A 22 -6.10 1.01 -10.72
CA VAL A 22 -5.40 1.19 -11.99
C VAL A 22 -6.38 1.58 -13.11
N LEU A 23 -7.57 1.00 -13.16
CA LEU A 23 -8.56 1.26 -14.23
C LEU A 23 -9.29 2.59 -14.07
N PHE A 24 -9.59 3.01 -12.84
CA PHE A 24 -10.49 4.14 -12.58
C PHE A 24 -9.85 5.31 -11.82
N GLY A 25 -8.78 5.07 -11.07
CA GLY A 25 -8.14 6.06 -10.21
C GLY A 25 -6.75 6.49 -10.66
N SER A 26 -6.33 6.09 -11.87
CA SER A 26 -4.99 6.39 -12.39
C SER A 26 -4.97 7.73 -13.11
N ARG A 27 -4.10 8.66 -12.65
CA ARG A 27 -3.75 9.86 -13.42
C ARG A 27 -2.64 9.59 -14.42
N GLU A 28 -1.83 8.58 -14.15
CA GLU A 28 -0.72 8.14 -14.99
C GLU A 28 -0.59 6.62 -15.01
N GLY A 29 0.14 6.11 -16.01
CA GLY A 29 0.38 4.68 -16.15
C GLY A 29 1.14 4.10 -14.96
N PHE A 30 0.66 3.00 -14.39
CA PHE A 30 1.30 2.35 -13.24
C PHE A 30 2.78 2.00 -13.48
N LEU A 31 3.12 1.59 -14.71
CA LEU A 31 4.47 1.23 -15.13
C LEU A 31 5.17 2.32 -15.95
N SER A 32 4.50 3.46 -16.23
CA SER A 32 5.12 4.51 -17.03
C SER A 32 6.14 5.27 -16.19
N THR A 33 7.39 5.27 -16.61
CA THR A 33 8.49 6.00 -15.95
C THR A 33 9.03 7.12 -16.85
N ASN A 34 8.21 7.57 -17.81
CA ASN A 34 8.58 8.64 -18.73
C ASN A 34 8.36 10.01 -18.07
N GLY A 35 9.27 10.96 -18.31
CA GLY A 35 9.18 12.34 -17.81
C GLY A 35 10.26 12.70 -16.79
N ASP A 36 10.25 13.95 -16.34
CA ASP A 36 11.31 14.57 -15.52
C ASP A 36 11.54 13.87 -14.17
N ASN A 37 10.48 13.26 -13.62
CA ASN A 37 10.52 12.53 -12.35
C ASN A 37 10.54 10.99 -12.52
N GLY A 38 10.81 10.52 -13.75
CA GLY A 38 10.75 9.11 -14.13
C GLY A 38 11.64 8.18 -13.30
N PHE A 39 12.86 8.62 -12.98
CA PHE A 39 13.79 7.87 -12.14
C PHE A 39 13.24 7.63 -10.73
N ALA A 40 12.73 8.68 -10.08
CA ALA A 40 12.19 8.58 -8.72
C ALA A 40 10.96 7.66 -8.68
N LYS A 41 10.08 7.75 -9.68
CA LYS A 41 8.95 6.82 -9.83
C LYS A 41 9.41 5.37 -10.02
N GLY A 42 10.47 5.17 -10.81
CA GLY A 42 11.09 3.85 -11.01
C GLY A 42 11.63 3.25 -9.70
N VAL A 43 12.20 4.06 -8.81
CA VAL A 43 12.62 3.61 -7.47
C VAL A 43 11.41 3.18 -6.64
N VAL A 44 10.32 3.96 -6.62
CA VAL A 44 9.08 3.57 -5.92
C VAL A 44 8.53 2.25 -6.45
N LEU A 45 8.58 2.06 -7.78
CA LEU A 45 8.14 0.81 -8.41
C LEU A 45 9.01 -0.38 -7.99
N ALA A 46 10.32 -0.21 -7.93
CA ALA A 46 11.23 -1.25 -7.46
C ALA A 46 10.97 -1.63 -6.00
N ILE A 47 10.76 -0.64 -5.13
CA ILE A 47 10.39 -0.84 -3.73
C ILE A 47 9.06 -1.59 -3.63
N TYR A 48 8.06 -1.19 -4.41
CA TYR A 48 6.76 -1.87 -4.45
C TYR A 48 6.91 -3.34 -4.83
N LEU A 49 7.63 -3.65 -5.91
CA LEU A 49 7.81 -5.01 -6.38
C LEU A 49 8.58 -5.86 -5.37
N ALA A 50 9.65 -5.32 -4.77
CA ALA A 50 10.40 -6.01 -3.72
C ALA A 50 9.52 -6.32 -2.50
N PHE A 51 8.75 -5.33 -2.04
CA PHE A 51 7.90 -5.47 -0.86
C PHE A 51 6.70 -6.39 -1.13
N LEU A 52 6.11 -6.34 -2.33
CA LEU A 52 5.07 -7.25 -2.79
C LEU A 52 5.57 -8.69 -2.81
N ALA A 53 6.73 -8.93 -3.46
CA ALA A 53 7.32 -10.27 -3.55
C ALA A 53 7.63 -10.85 -2.16
N PHE A 54 8.23 -10.04 -1.29
CA PHE A 54 8.51 -10.46 0.08
C PHE A 54 7.22 -10.73 0.88
N SER A 55 6.20 -9.89 0.75
CA SER A 55 4.91 -10.06 1.43
C SER A 55 4.18 -11.33 0.98
N LEU A 56 4.24 -11.67 -0.31
CA LEU A 56 3.70 -12.92 -0.85
C LEU A 56 4.47 -14.13 -0.33
N TYR A 57 5.81 -14.06 -0.33
CA TYR A 57 6.67 -15.10 0.24
C TYR A 57 6.36 -15.35 1.73
N ALA A 58 6.31 -14.29 2.53
CA ALA A 58 5.97 -14.36 3.95
C ALA A 58 4.56 -14.93 4.18
N THR A 59 3.58 -14.49 3.39
CA THR A 59 2.21 -15.03 3.47
C THR A 59 2.16 -16.51 3.11
N HIS A 60 3.01 -16.99 2.21
CA HIS A 60 3.08 -18.41 1.84
C HIS A 60 3.72 -19.27 2.94
N ARG A 61 4.65 -18.72 3.72
CA ARG A 61 5.33 -19.43 4.83
C ARG A 61 4.56 -19.36 6.15
N GLU A 62 3.94 -18.24 6.45
CA GLU A 62 3.31 -17.98 7.73
C GLU A 62 1.83 -17.63 7.61
N ASN A 63 1.10 -17.73 8.72
CA ASN A 63 -0.27 -17.23 8.80
C ASN A 63 -0.25 -15.90 9.56
N PHE A 64 -0.55 -14.81 8.85
CA PHE A 64 -0.53 -13.45 9.38
C PHE A 64 -1.23 -13.29 10.74
N PHE A 65 -2.47 -13.80 10.86
CA PHE A 65 -3.26 -13.68 12.09
C PHE A 65 -2.68 -14.47 13.27
N ARG A 66 -1.95 -15.57 13.00
CA ARG A 66 -1.25 -16.30 14.06
C ARG A 66 0.04 -15.62 14.46
N SER A 67 0.80 -15.10 13.49
CA SER A 67 2.07 -14.41 13.75
C SER A 67 1.86 -13.10 14.50
N ILE A 68 0.83 -12.31 14.16
CA ILE A 68 0.57 -11.02 14.82
C ILE A 68 0.29 -11.17 16.32
N GLY A 69 -0.40 -12.24 16.74
CA GLY A 69 -0.66 -12.50 18.16
C GLY A 69 0.63 -12.73 18.96
N LYS A 70 1.61 -13.41 18.37
CA LYS A 70 2.94 -13.61 18.97
C LYS A 70 3.74 -12.32 19.01
N ILE A 71 3.74 -11.55 17.93
CA ILE A 71 4.44 -10.26 17.85
C ILE A 71 3.86 -9.28 18.86
N ASN A 72 2.53 -9.20 18.98
CA ASN A 72 1.82 -8.31 19.89
C ASN A 72 2.01 -8.69 21.37
N ALA A 73 2.50 -9.88 21.69
CA ALA A 73 2.88 -10.23 23.05
C ALA A 73 4.20 -9.56 23.47
N LEU A 74 5.05 -9.17 22.52
CA LEU A 74 6.32 -8.51 22.76
C LEU A 74 6.16 -6.98 22.76
N LEU A 75 6.73 -6.28 23.75
CA LEU A 75 6.68 -4.81 23.82
C LEU A 75 7.29 -4.15 22.57
N TRP A 76 8.41 -4.70 22.10
CA TRP A 76 9.06 -4.20 20.88
C TRP A 76 8.19 -4.44 19.63
N GLY A 77 7.47 -5.56 19.57
CA GLY A 77 6.50 -5.84 18.51
C GLY A 77 5.31 -4.89 18.52
N ARG A 78 4.85 -4.48 19.71
CA ARG A 78 3.82 -3.43 19.87
C ARG A 78 4.31 -2.08 19.37
N GLN A 79 5.53 -1.69 19.72
CA GLN A 79 6.12 -0.44 19.27
C GLN A 79 6.19 -0.39 17.73
N VAL A 80 6.75 -1.44 17.10
CA VAL A 80 6.78 -1.54 15.63
C VAL A 80 5.38 -1.47 15.02
N GLY A 81 4.39 -2.08 15.66
CA GLY A 81 2.99 -1.97 15.26
C GLY A 81 2.46 -0.54 15.32
N ILE A 82 2.72 0.18 16.41
CA ILE A 82 2.30 1.59 16.55
C ILE A 82 2.99 2.45 15.49
N ASP A 83 4.30 2.30 15.31
CA ASP A 83 5.08 3.05 14.32
C ASP A 83 4.53 2.84 12.90
N LEU A 84 4.15 1.61 12.56
CA LEU A 84 3.49 1.28 11.29
C LEU A 84 2.13 1.96 11.14
N TYR A 85 1.35 2.09 12.21
CA TYR A 85 0.03 2.74 12.12
C TYR A 85 0.13 4.26 12.12
N ILE A 86 1.19 4.84 12.68
CA ILE A 86 1.55 6.24 12.46
C ILE A 86 1.85 6.46 10.97
N SER A 87 2.62 5.58 10.32
CA SER A 87 2.88 5.72 8.87
C SER A 87 1.63 5.53 8.02
N VAL A 88 0.70 4.65 8.42
CA VAL A 88 -0.64 4.52 7.81
C VAL A 88 -1.42 5.83 7.88
N PHE A 89 -1.49 6.44 9.07
CA PHE A 89 -2.19 7.71 9.25
C PHE A 89 -1.60 8.81 8.36
N LEU A 90 -0.26 8.94 8.34
CA LEU A 90 0.43 9.92 7.49
C LEU A 90 0.20 9.67 6.00
N SER A 91 0.19 8.40 5.57
CA SER A 91 -0.10 8.01 4.19
C SER A 91 -1.52 8.40 3.76
N LEU A 92 -2.50 8.20 4.65
CA LEU A 92 -3.88 8.60 4.41
C LEU A 92 -4.04 10.12 4.41
N ALA A 93 -3.35 10.83 5.30
CA ALA A 93 -3.31 12.29 5.28
C ALA A 93 -2.74 12.82 3.96
N LEU A 94 -1.67 12.22 3.44
CA LEU A 94 -1.12 12.57 2.13
C LEU A 94 -2.16 12.37 1.01
N ILE A 95 -2.85 11.23 0.97
CA ILE A 95 -3.91 10.98 -0.03
C ILE A 95 -4.99 12.06 0.07
N TYR A 96 -5.45 12.38 1.29
CA TYR A 96 -6.46 13.42 1.46
C TYR A 96 -5.97 14.80 0.98
N LEU A 97 -4.71 15.15 1.25
CA LEU A 97 -4.13 16.42 0.81
C LEU A 97 -4.01 16.49 -0.71
N VAL A 98 -3.61 15.40 -1.37
CA VAL A 98 -3.45 15.35 -2.83
C VAL A 98 -4.80 15.29 -3.54
N GLU A 99 -5.77 14.55 -3.01
CA GLU A 99 -7.08 14.35 -3.67
C GLU A 99 -8.12 15.41 -3.27
N GLY A 100 -8.00 16.03 -2.10
CA GLY A 100 -9.03 16.87 -1.50
C GLY A 100 -10.35 16.14 -1.20
N SER A 101 -10.40 14.80 -1.33
CA SER A 101 -11.63 14.01 -1.34
C SER A 101 -11.67 12.98 -0.21
N VAL A 102 -12.66 13.14 0.68
CA VAL A 102 -12.94 12.17 1.75
C VAL A 102 -13.37 10.81 1.20
N LEU A 103 -14.05 10.78 0.04
CA LEU A 103 -14.48 9.52 -0.56
C LEU A 103 -13.28 8.70 -1.06
N VAL A 104 -12.31 9.36 -1.72
CA VAL A 104 -11.08 8.70 -2.16
C VAL A 104 -10.26 8.24 -0.96
N LEU A 105 -10.14 9.08 0.07
CA LEU A 105 -9.53 8.71 1.35
C LEU A 105 -10.15 7.43 1.94
N LEU A 106 -11.47 7.35 2.03
CA LEU A 106 -12.18 6.19 2.58
C LEU A 106 -12.01 4.94 1.69
N ALA A 107 -11.94 5.11 0.37
CA ALA A 107 -11.67 4.00 -0.54
C ALA A 107 -10.26 3.42 -0.31
N TRP A 108 -9.26 4.27 -0.13
CA TRP A 108 -7.87 3.86 0.15
C TRP A 108 -7.63 3.44 1.61
N PHE A 109 -8.47 3.87 2.54
CA PHE A 109 -8.39 3.47 3.95
C PHE A 109 -8.42 1.96 4.12
N LEU A 110 -9.31 1.27 3.42
CA LEU A 110 -9.50 -0.18 3.57
C LEU A 110 -8.22 -0.98 3.24
N PRO A 111 -7.60 -0.84 2.05
CA PRO A 111 -6.36 -1.56 1.75
C PRO A 111 -5.18 -1.06 2.59
N ILE A 112 -5.09 0.24 2.91
CA ILE A 112 -3.98 0.79 3.70
C ILE A 112 -4.01 0.31 5.15
N VAL A 113 -5.17 0.16 5.78
CA VAL A 113 -5.21 -0.39 7.16
C VAL A 113 -4.76 -1.86 7.19
N VAL A 114 -5.03 -2.63 6.14
CA VAL A 114 -4.70 -4.05 6.09
C VAL A 114 -3.25 -4.30 5.67
N PHE A 115 -2.78 -3.59 4.65
CA PHE A 115 -1.48 -3.81 4.00
C PHE A 115 -0.46 -2.70 4.28
N ALA A 116 -0.86 -1.67 5.03
CA ALA A 116 -0.03 -0.56 5.47
C ALA A 116 0.82 0.03 4.34
N ASN A 117 2.14 0.00 4.53
CA ASN A 117 3.11 0.57 3.60
C ASN A 117 3.07 -0.09 2.21
N LEU A 118 2.56 -1.31 2.06
CA LEU A 118 2.41 -1.92 0.73
C LEU A 118 1.33 -1.23 -0.10
N ALA A 119 0.22 -0.81 0.52
CA ALA A 119 -0.92 -0.26 -0.20
C ALA A 119 -0.76 1.21 -0.61
N ILE A 120 0.05 2.00 0.11
CA ILE A 120 0.33 3.39 -0.30
C ILE A 120 1.22 3.45 -1.55
N LEU A 121 2.10 2.48 -1.78
CA LEU A 121 3.02 2.48 -2.92
C LEU A 121 2.29 2.49 -4.28
N PRO A 122 1.24 1.68 -4.52
CA PRO A 122 0.40 1.81 -5.69
C PRO A 122 -0.21 3.19 -5.88
N TYR A 123 -0.69 3.82 -4.80
CA TYR A 123 -1.24 5.18 -4.89
C TYR A 123 -0.17 6.16 -5.39
N LEU A 124 1.04 6.09 -4.81
CA LEU A 124 2.17 6.90 -5.24
C LEU A 124 2.54 6.63 -6.71
N LEU A 125 2.45 5.39 -7.19
CA LEU A 125 2.74 5.06 -8.59
C LEU A 125 1.67 5.56 -9.57
N LEU A 126 0.43 5.65 -9.13
CA LEU A 126 -0.70 6.10 -9.94
C LEU A 126 -0.87 7.62 -9.97
N ASN A 127 -0.23 8.34 -9.04
CA ASN A 127 -0.39 9.77 -8.80
C ASN A 127 0.95 10.47 -8.48
N PHE A 128 2.05 9.89 -8.92
CA PHE A 128 3.42 10.33 -8.60
C PHE A 128 3.67 11.78 -8.98
N ALA A 129 3.30 12.18 -10.20
CA ALA A 129 3.50 13.54 -10.67
C ALA A 129 2.75 14.57 -9.81
N GLU A 130 1.51 14.26 -9.43
CA GLU A 130 0.67 15.12 -8.59
C GLU A 130 1.23 15.24 -7.16
N VAL A 131 1.68 14.11 -6.60
CA VAL A 131 2.32 14.06 -5.29
C VAL A 131 3.57 14.95 -5.28
N VAL A 132 4.45 14.80 -6.29
CA VAL A 132 5.67 15.60 -6.39
C VAL A 132 5.36 17.08 -6.60
N GLY A 133 4.37 17.40 -7.44
CA GLY A 133 3.93 18.77 -7.69
C GLY A 133 3.50 19.53 -6.44
N HIS A 134 2.92 18.85 -5.45
CA HIS A 134 2.55 19.46 -4.17
C HIS A 134 3.76 19.88 -3.30
N PHE A 135 4.96 19.36 -3.56
CA PHE A 135 6.18 19.69 -2.82
C PHE A 135 7.14 20.61 -3.59
N GLN A 136 6.88 20.85 -4.87
CA GLN A 136 7.64 21.77 -5.71
C GLN A 136 6.94 23.13 -5.69
N LEU A 137 7.15 23.88 -4.60
CA LEU A 137 6.82 25.31 -4.51
C LEU A 137 7.83 26.15 -5.31
#